data_AF-A0AAX4H380-F1
#
_entry.id   AF-A0AAX4H380-F1
#
_cell.length_a   1.000
_cell.length_b   1.000
_cell.length_c   1.000
_cell.angle_alpha   90.00
_cell.angle_beta   90.00
_cell.angle_gamma   90.00
#
_symmetry.space_group_name_H-M   'P 1'
#
loop_
_entity.id
_entity.type
_entity.pdbx_description
1 polymer ?
#
loop_
_entity_poly.entity_id
_entity_poly.type
_entity_poly.pdbx_seq_one_letter_code
_entity_poly.pdbx_strand_id
1 'polypeptide(L)'
;MKKLLAKNFFSREPLNYETLTRRCTEFHARAEPSLQAIMDYINANRKLQTRTRQTDQRAHFSSIIKDPESLGIKLGVSKAALEQELWVFMKRYWLHCISDEAVVKMYLLESHSANINQEFQLVVQNYRHRLALKLKEQDDLSSSVVSSYTRVLLKRDDFANCFKLLDVTYSHPKLLALKKAHVWLLAAKMSLGSIGFASLGWGCIALLSSNLSIPGILVGFCLSAITSCLTIIGLKTRCLHDLDRVSWRPYVLLGYRYLYREASAIINQIVNYYEEHNDLNTKIYHLRQEYQTSPNKMNGELEILQPIDDLQNTGYSHAENEALLNSALIRSELAKRKLMWNSLKEEKKFLEFWMNHGENFEWVEPDQDPGEIIQRMHDTNNGNHV
;
A
#
# COMPACT_ATOMS: atom_id res chain seq x y z
N MET A 1 17.64 20.68 -38.50
CA MET A 1 18.40 19.88 -37.51
C MET A 1 17.80 20.09 -36.12
N LYS A 2 17.10 19.10 -35.57
CA LYS A 2 16.59 19.12 -34.20
C LYS A 2 17.80 19.12 -33.24
N LYS A 3 18.08 20.22 -32.54
CA LYS A 3 19.08 20.22 -31.46
C LYS A 3 18.47 19.51 -30.27
N LEU A 4 18.92 18.28 -30.01
CA LEU A 4 18.62 17.59 -28.75
C LEU A 4 19.09 18.48 -27.60
N LEU A 5 18.20 18.73 -26.64
CA LEU A 5 18.57 19.45 -25.43
C LEU A 5 19.66 18.69 -24.70
N ALA A 6 20.67 19.42 -24.24
CA ALA A 6 21.74 18.83 -23.44
C ALA A 6 21.16 18.16 -22.19
N LYS A 7 21.76 17.04 -21.79
CA LYS A 7 21.50 16.42 -20.49
C LYS A 7 21.76 17.48 -19.41
N ASN A 8 20.81 17.67 -18.49
CA ASN A 8 20.87 18.66 -17.40
C ASN A 8 20.66 20.14 -17.81
N PHE A 9 19.81 20.40 -18.82
CA PHE A 9 19.50 21.76 -19.27
C PHE A 9 18.99 22.69 -18.14
N PHE A 10 18.05 22.22 -17.32
CA PHE A 10 17.46 22.99 -16.22
C PHE A 10 18.32 23.00 -14.97
N SER A 11 19.00 21.89 -14.65
CA SER A 11 19.82 21.79 -13.43
C SER A 11 21.24 22.37 -13.56
N ARG A 12 21.61 22.90 -14.73
CA ARG A 12 22.92 23.54 -14.98
C ARG A 12 23.18 24.74 -14.06
N GLU A 13 24.42 24.93 -13.61
CA GLU A 13 24.79 26.12 -12.84
C GLU A 13 25.01 27.36 -13.75
N PRO A 14 24.69 28.58 -13.28
CA PRO A 14 24.08 28.92 -12.00
C PRO A 14 22.59 28.56 -11.95
N LEU A 15 22.18 27.86 -10.88
CA LEU A 15 20.79 27.48 -10.60
C LEU A 15 20.20 28.48 -9.60
N ASN A 16 19.46 29.46 -10.11
CA ASN A 16 18.66 30.41 -9.34
C ASN A 16 17.25 30.48 -9.97
N TYR A 17 16.34 31.21 -9.34
CA TYR A 17 14.96 31.32 -9.82
C TYR A 17 14.89 31.94 -11.22
N GLU A 18 15.59 33.04 -11.45
CA GLU A 18 15.57 33.75 -12.73
C GLU A 18 16.12 32.91 -13.88
N THR A 19 17.21 32.16 -13.65
CA THR A 19 17.79 31.27 -14.65
C THR A 19 16.89 30.09 -14.93
N LEU A 20 16.20 29.55 -13.93
CA LEU A 20 15.21 28.50 -14.13
C LEU A 20 14.03 29.01 -14.97
N THR A 21 13.47 30.17 -14.63
CA THR A 21 12.35 30.78 -15.36
C THR A 21 12.75 31.13 -16.79
N ARG A 22 13.93 31.72 -17.00
CA ARG A 22 14.47 31.98 -18.35
C ARG A 22 14.62 30.69 -19.16
N ARG A 23 15.23 29.65 -18.58
CA ARG A 23 15.37 28.34 -19.25
C ARG A 23 14.01 27.71 -19.55
N CYS A 24 13.02 27.90 -18.68
CA CYS A 24 11.64 27.48 -18.92
C CYS A 24 11.04 28.18 -20.14
N THR A 25 11.20 29.50 -20.25
CA THR A 25 10.75 30.25 -21.45
C THR A 25 11.47 29.82 -22.72
N GLU A 26 12.79 29.57 -22.66
CA GLU A 26 13.58 29.07 -23.79
C GLU A 26 13.15 27.67 -24.22
N PHE A 27 12.84 26.79 -23.25
CA PHE A 27 12.32 25.45 -23.50
C PHE A 27 10.96 25.49 -24.19
N HIS A 28 10.04 26.33 -23.70
CA HIS A 28 8.73 26.52 -24.30
C HIS A 28 8.79 27.05 -25.75
N ALA A 29 9.81 27.84 -26.07
CA ALA A 29 9.96 28.42 -27.41
C ALA A 29 10.60 27.47 -28.44
N ARG A 30 11.33 26.43 -28.01
CA ARG A 30 12.26 25.69 -28.89
C ARG A 30 12.06 24.19 -28.99
N ALA A 31 11.50 23.54 -27.97
CA ALA A 31 11.67 22.09 -27.82
C ALA A 31 10.35 21.31 -27.80
N GLU A 32 10.33 20.18 -28.53
CA GLU A 32 9.44 19.07 -28.20
C GLU A 32 9.81 18.56 -26.78
N PRO A 33 8.84 18.32 -25.90
CA PRO A 33 9.11 17.93 -24.53
C PRO A 33 9.75 16.54 -24.50
N SER A 34 11.03 16.46 -24.09
CA SER A 34 11.66 15.18 -23.75
C SER A 34 11.34 14.82 -22.30
N LEU A 35 11.09 13.54 -22.04
CA LEU A 35 10.83 13.02 -20.68
C LEU A 35 11.98 13.38 -19.74
N GLN A 36 13.22 13.24 -20.21
CA GLN A 36 14.41 13.61 -19.45
C GLN A 36 14.46 15.09 -19.08
N ALA A 37 13.99 15.98 -19.96
CA ALA A 37 13.95 17.42 -19.68
C ALA A 37 12.88 17.76 -18.63
N ILE A 38 11.73 17.08 -18.66
CA ILE A 38 10.69 17.23 -17.62
C ILE A 38 11.25 16.77 -16.27
N MET A 39 11.93 15.61 -16.24
CA MET A 39 12.57 15.13 -15.01
C MET A 39 13.63 16.11 -14.51
N ASP A 40 14.48 16.61 -15.40
CA ASP A 40 15.49 17.59 -15.03
C ASP A 40 14.89 18.89 -14.48
N TYR A 41 13.74 19.32 -15.00
CA TYR A 41 13.00 20.47 -14.48
C TYR A 41 12.48 20.23 -13.05
N ILE A 42 11.85 19.08 -12.79
CA ILE A 42 11.39 18.70 -11.45
C ILE A 42 12.58 18.71 -10.48
N ASN A 43 13.68 18.05 -10.84
CA ASN A 43 14.89 18.00 -10.02
C ASN A 43 15.49 19.39 -9.76
N ALA A 44 15.53 20.26 -10.79
CA ALA A 44 16.03 21.62 -10.65
C ALA A 44 15.15 22.44 -9.69
N ASN A 45 13.82 22.33 -9.81
CA ASN A 45 12.88 23.00 -8.90
C ASN A 45 13.03 22.49 -7.46
N ARG A 46 13.13 21.18 -7.25
CA ARG A 46 13.33 20.57 -5.93
C ARG A 46 14.67 20.98 -5.31
N LYS A 47 15.74 21.05 -6.10
CA LYS A 47 17.05 21.60 -5.66
C LYS A 47 16.97 23.07 -5.25
N LEU A 48 16.13 23.88 -5.92
CA LEU A 48 15.90 25.26 -5.48
C LEU A 48 15.13 25.30 -4.17
N GLN A 49 14.06 24.52 -4.02
CA GLN A 49 13.28 24.46 -2.77
C GLN A 49 14.13 24.03 -1.56
N THR A 50 15.07 23.10 -1.75
CA THR A 50 16.00 22.67 -0.67
C THR A 50 17.05 23.73 -0.35
N ARG A 51 17.58 24.44 -1.35
CA ARG A 51 18.49 25.59 -1.13
C ARG A 51 17.80 26.71 -0.37
N THR A 52 16.58 27.09 -0.73
CA THR A 52 15.80 28.10 0.01
C THR A 52 15.62 27.71 1.48
N ARG A 53 15.33 26.44 1.77
CA ARG A 53 15.23 25.94 3.16
C ARG A 53 16.51 26.15 3.97
N GLN A 54 17.68 25.89 3.37
CA GLN A 54 18.97 26.07 4.04
C GLN A 54 19.27 27.55 4.30
N THR A 55 18.88 28.43 3.38
CA THR A 55 19.03 29.88 3.55
C THR A 55 18.11 30.40 4.65
N ASP A 56 16.84 29.99 4.70
CA ASP A 56 15.89 30.39 5.75
C ASP A 56 16.38 29.98 7.15
N GLN A 57 16.93 28.77 7.28
CA GLN A 57 17.51 28.28 8.55
C GLN A 57 18.76 29.07 8.97
N ARG A 58 19.59 29.51 8.01
CA ARG A 58 20.78 30.34 8.29
C ARG A 58 20.43 31.80 8.57
N ALA A 59 19.41 32.35 7.91
CA ALA A 59 18.92 33.70 8.15
C ALA A 59 18.40 33.87 9.58
N HIS A 60 17.84 32.81 10.17
CA HIS A 60 17.48 32.78 11.59
C HIS A 60 18.67 32.94 12.55
N PHE A 61 19.89 32.65 12.10
CA PHE A 61 21.14 32.90 12.84
C PHE A 61 21.77 34.26 12.56
N SER A 62 21.37 34.95 11.48
CA SER A 62 21.90 36.26 11.08
C SER A 62 20.82 37.34 11.12
N SER A 63 20.27 37.61 12.31
CA SER A 63 19.30 38.70 12.56
C SER A 63 19.87 40.13 12.37
N ILE A 64 21.08 40.26 11.80
CA ILE A 64 21.81 41.53 11.71
C ILE A 64 21.63 42.22 10.34
N ILE A 65 21.24 41.50 9.27
CA ILE A 65 21.00 42.12 7.96
C ILE A 65 19.49 42.32 7.78
N LYS A 66 19.03 43.50 8.22
CA LYS A 66 17.69 44.01 7.89
C LYS A 66 17.66 44.36 6.39
N ASP A 67 16.65 43.83 5.70
CA ASP A 67 16.24 44.13 4.32
C ASP A 67 17.18 43.76 3.15
N PRO A 68 17.24 42.46 2.79
CA PRO A 68 17.72 42.05 1.47
C PRO A 68 16.84 42.57 0.30
N GLU A 69 15.64 43.09 0.57
CA GLU A 69 14.77 43.72 -0.44
C GLU A 69 15.31 45.05 -0.99
N SER A 70 16.20 45.72 -0.25
CA SER A 70 16.81 46.99 -0.66
C SER A 70 17.69 46.90 -1.92
N LEU A 71 18.15 45.70 -2.29
CA LEU A 71 18.98 45.45 -3.46
C LEU A 71 18.18 45.04 -4.71
N GLY A 72 16.85 44.93 -4.64
CA GLY A 72 16.00 44.54 -5.77
C GLY A 72 16.21 43.10 -6.27
N ILE A 73 17.02 42.30 -5.57
CA ILE A 73 17.26 40.89 -5.90
C ILE A 73 16.20 40.05 -5.19
N LYS A 74 15.29 39.43 -5.95
CA LYS A 74 14.27 38.49 -5.42
C LYS A 74 14.94 37.19 -4.97
N LEU A 75 15.58 37.21 -3.80
CA LEU A 75 16.37 36.09 -3.27
C LEU A 75 15.53 34.97 -2.65
N GLY A 76 14.24 35.16 -2.44
CA GLY A 76 13.36 34.15 -1.83
C GLY A 76 11.99 34.08 -2.49
N VAL A 77 11.83 33.21 -3.48
CA VAL A 77 10.50 32.78 -3.92
C VAL A 77 9.98 31.77 -2.92
N SER A 78 8.74 31.92 -2.48
CA SER A 78 8.13 30.98 -1.53
C SER A 78 8.06 29.57 -2.12
N LYS A 79 8.20 28.55 -1.27
CA LYS A 79 8.11 27.14 -1.71
C LYS A 79 6.77 26.84 -2.39
N ALA A 80 5.69 27.45 -1.90
CA ALA A 80 4.36 27.32 -2.48
C ALA A 80 4.30 27.88 -3.91
N ALA A 81 4.94 29.03 -4.18
CA ALA A 81 5.00 29.59 -5.52
C ALA A 81 5.84 28.73 -6.48
N LEU A 82 7.00 28.22 -6.03
CA LEU A 82 7.80 27.27 -6.82
C LEU A 82 7.03 25.99 -7.15
N GLU A 83 6.23 25.49 -6.21
CA GLU A 83 5.38 24.31 -6.43
C GLU A 83 4.24 24.60 -7.40
N GLN A 84 3.60 25.76 -7.28
CA GLN A 84 2.54 26.17 -8.19
C GLN A 84 3.06 26.32 -9.62
N GLU A 85 4.25 26.90 -9.81
CA GLU A 85 4.90 26.97 -11.12
C GLU A 85 5.25 25.60 -11.67
N LEU A 86 5.77 24.70 -10.82
CA LEU A 86 6.05 23.31 -11.19
C LEU A 86 4.78 22.61 -11.65
N TRP A 87 3.68 22.78 -10.94
CA TRP A 87 2.38 22.23 -11.30
C TRP A 87 1.87 22.79 -12.63
N VAL A 88 1.97 24.10 -12.85
CA VAL A 88 1.58 24.75 -14.11
C VAL A 88 2.41 24.20 -15.28
N PHE A 89 3.72 24.02 -15.09
CA PHE A 89 4.60 23.39 -16.06
C PHE A 89 4.17 21.95 -16.38
N MET A 90 3.90 21.14 -15.35
CA MET A 90 3.44 19.77 -15.53
C MET A 90 2.07 19.69 -16.23
N LYS A 91 1.15 20.61 -15.91
CA LYS A 91 -0.17 20.69 -16.54
C LYS A 91 -0.06 21.05 -18.02
N ARG A 92 0.93 21.86 -18.42
CA ARG A 92 1.19 22.16 -19.83
C ARG A 92 1.65 20.92 -20.61
N TYR A 93 2.43 20.05 -19.97
CA TYR A 93 2.96 18.81 -20.57
C TYR A 93 2.28 17.55 -20.02
N TRP A 94 0.99 17.67 -19.65
CA TRP A 94 0.26 16.69 -18.85
C TRP A 94 0.31 15.27 -19.40
N LEU A 95 0.15 15.11 -20.72
CA LEU A 95 0.18 13.81 -21.39
C LEU A 95 1.53 13.12 -21.19
N HIS A 96 2.65 13.83 -21.36
CA HIS A 96 3.98 13.25 -21.16
C HIS A 96 4.25 12.90 -19.70
N CYS A 97 3.78 13.73 -18.77
CA CYS A 97 3.92 13.49 -17.33
C CYS A 97 3.14 12.24 -16.88
N ILE A 98 1.92 12.04 -17.41
CA ILE A 98 1.06 10.91 -17.08
C ILE A 98 1.53 9.61 -17.71
N SER A 99 2.14 9.66 -18.89
CA SER A 99 2.54 8.43 -19.59
C SER A 99 3.68 7.70 -18.87
N ASP A 100 4.57 8.42 -18.19
CA ASP A 100 5.78 7.86 -17.58
C ASP A 100 5.66 7.76 -16.04
N GLU A 101 5.84 6.56 -15.52
CA GLU A 101 5.84 6.26 -14.08
C GLU A 101 7.04 6.87 -13.34
N ALA A 102 8.20 7.00 -13.99
CA ALA A 102 9.39 7.57 -13.36
C ALA A 102 9.21 9.06 -13.06
N VAL A 103 8.59 9.80 -13.99
CA VAL A 103 8.28 11.24 -13.84
C VAL A 103 7.34 11.45 -12.64
N VAL A 104 6.26 10.67 -12.57
CA VAL A 104 5.28 10.78 -11.48
C VAL A 104 5.92 10.41 -10.14
N LYS A 105 6.68 9.31 -10.06
CA LYS A 105 7.36 8.91 -8.82
C LYS A 105 8.31 9.97 -8.31
N MET A 106 9.10 10.57 -9.21
CA MET A 106 10.07 11.58 -8.84
C MET A 106 9.37 12.86 -8.35
N TYR A 107 8.26 13.24 -8.97
CA TYR A 107 7.43 14.34 -8.47
C TYR A 107 6.91 14.07 -7.04
N LEU A 108 6.40 12.85 -6.78
CA LEU A 108 5.81 12.46 -5.50
C LEU A 108 6.84 12.32 -4.37
N LEU A 109 7.94 11.58 -4.61
CA LEU A 109 8.91 11.25 -3.57
C LEU A 109 9.67 12.47 -3.06
N GLU A 110 9.83 13.51 -3.89
CA GLU A 110 10.55 14.73 -3.52
C GLU A 110 9.60 15.84 -3.00
N SER A 111 8.28 15.63 -3.07
CA SER A 111 7.27 16.61 -2.66
C SER A 111 7.06 16.66 -1.13
N HIS A 112 7.57 17.71 -0.49
CA HIS A 112 7.37 17.95 0.94
C HIS A 112 6.23 18.95 1.24
N SER A 113 5.82 19.76 0.26
CA SER A 113 4.85 20.84 0.44
C SER A 113 3.80 20.91 -0.67
N ALA A 114 3.69 19.87 -1.50
CA ALA A 114 2.75 19.90 -2.60
C ALA A 114 1.33 19.57 -2.14
N ASN A 115 0.37 20.17 -2.84
CA ASN A 115 -1.04 20.05 -2.52
C ASN A 115 -1.49 18.60 -2.77
N ILE A 116 -1.97 17.94 -1.72
CA ILE A 116 -2.42 16.54 -1.75
C ILE A 116 -3.40 16.29 -2.91
N ASN A 117 -4.28 17.26 -3.21
CA ASN A 117 -5.24 17.12 -4.30
C ASN A 117 -4.58 17.07 -5.69
N GLN A 118 -3.48 17.79 -5.90
CA GLN A 118 -2.74 17.81 -7.17
C GLN A 118 -2.00 16.49 -7.37
N GLU A 119 -1.31 16.02 -6.32
CA GLU A 119 -0.65 14.72 -6.28
C GLU A 119 -1.65 13.58 -6.56
N PHE A 120 -2.81 13.62 -5.88
CA PHE A 120 -3.89 12.65 -6.04
C PHE A 120 -4.39 12.61 -7.48
N GLN A 121 -4.65 13.78 -8.09
CA GLN A 121 -5.09 13.86 -9.48
C GLN A 121 -4.05 13.29 -10.44
N LEU A 122 -2.77 13.59 -10.25
CA LEU A 122 -1.69 13.07 -11.09
C LEU A 122 -1.61 11.55 -11.04
N VAL A 123 -1.64 10.96 -9.84
CA VAL A 123 -1.57 9.51 -9.64
C VAL A 123 -2.78 8.81 -10.24
N VAL A 124 -3.99 9.32 -10.00
CA VAL A 124 -5.22 8.74 -10.54
C VAL A 124 -5.23 8.78 -12.06
N GLN A 125 -4.79 9.88 -12.67
CA GLN A 125 -4.77 9.99 -14.13
C GLN A 125 -3.66 9.13 -14.76
N ASN A 126 -2.47 9.05 -14.16
CA ASN A 126 -1.42 8.09 -14.55
C ASN A 126 -1.96 6.65 -14.51
N TYR A 127 -2.63 6.28 -13.42
CA TYR A 127 -3.22 4.95 -13.29
C TYR A 127 -4.29 4.67 -14.36
N ARG A 128 -5.21 5.61 -14.60
CA ARG A 128 -6.26 5.47 -15.62
C ARG A 128 -5.69 5.37 -17.03
N HIS A 129 -4.68 6.17 -17.35
CA HIS A 129 -4.00 6.11 -18.63
C HIS A 129 -3.36 4.74 -18.85
N ARG A 130 -2.66 4.20 -17.84
CA ARG A 130 -2.04 2.88 -17.93
C ARG A 130 -3.04 1.73 -17.97
N LEU A 131 -4.16 1.86 -17.26
CA LEU A 131 -5.27 0.91 -17.36
C LEU A 131 -5.85 0.88 -18.79
N ALA A 132 -5.96 2.05 -19.45
CA ALA A 132 -6.42 2.15 -20.83
C ALA A 132 -5.41 1.55 -21.84
N LEU A 133 -4.11 1.67 -21.59
CA LEU A 133 -3.07 1.04 -22.42
C LEU A 133 -3.04 -0.48 -22.24
N LYS A 134 -3.19 -0.99 -21.01
CA LYS A 134 -3.16 -2.44 -20.72
C LYS A 134 -4.33 -3.22 -21.28
N LEU A 135 -5.46 -2.57 -21.46
CA LEU A 135 -6.56 -3.13 -22.25
C LEU A 135 -6.11 -3.55 -23.67
N LYS A 136 -4.98 -3.03 -24.16
CA LYS A 136 -4.41 -3.34 -25.47
C LYS A 136 -3.23 -4.32 -25.42
N GLU A 137 -2.36 -4.21 -24.40
CA GLU A 137 -1.04 -4.88 -24.42
C GLU A 137 -0.88 -6.06 -23.44
N GLN A 138 -1.90 -6.38 -22.63
CA GLN A 138 -1.93 -7.58 -21.76
C GLN A 138 -0.74 -7.71 -20.78
N ASP A 139 -0.13 -6.60 -20.39
CA ASP A 139 1.05 -6.55 -19.52
C ASP A 139 0.68 -6.33 -18.02
N ASP A 140 1.55 -6.69 -17.08
CA ASP A 140 1.32 -6.59 -15.63
C ASP A 140 1.23 -5.14 -15.12
N LEU A 141 0.11 -4.75 -14.49
CA LEU A 141 -0.11 -3.39 -14.00
C LEU A 141 0.81 -3.06 -12.84
N SER A 142 1.96 -2.42 -13.13
CA SER A 142 2.87 -2.00 -12.08
C SER A 142 2.16 -1.01 -11.16
N SER A 143 1.97 -1.47 -9.92
CA SER A 143 1.37 -0.78 -8.79
C SER A 143 2.30 0.22 -8.12
N SER A 144 3.52 0.39 -8.64
CA SER A 144 4.59 1.01 -7.87
C SER A 144 4.39 2.52 -7.69
N VAL A 145 3.79 3.24 -8.63
CA VAL A 145 3.36 4.65 -8.41
C VAL A 145 2.36 4.74 -7.26
N VAL A 146 1.33 3.89 -7.26
CA VAL A 146 0.26 3.92 -6.24
C VAL A 146 0.84 3.59 -4.87
N SER A 147 1.69 2.56 -4.77
CA SER A 147 2.40 2.21 -3.53
C SER A 147 3.31 3.34 -3.03
N SER A 148 4.06 3.99 -3.93
CA SER A 148 4.88 5.16 -3.57
C SER A 148 4.02 6.30 -3.03
N TYR A 149 2.87 6.58 -3.66
CA TYR A 149 1.97 7.63 -3.20
C TYR A 149 1.31 7.29 -1.86
N THR A 150 0.89 6.03 -1.65
CA THR A 150 0.40 5.57 -0.35
C THR A 150 1.43 5.82 0.75
N ARG A 151 2.73 5.56 0.51
CA ARG A 151 3.78 5.87 1.50
C ARG A 151 3.90 7.36 1.80
N VAL A 152 3.72 8.22 0.80
CA VAL A 152 3.72 9.69 1.00
C VAL A 152 2.52 10.13 1.82
N LEU A 153 1.32 9.60 1.54
CA LEU A 153 0.10 9.89 2.30
C LEU A 153 0.18 9.38 3.74
N LEU A 154 0.72 8.17 3.95
CA LEU A 154 0.93 7.61 5.29
C LEU A 154 1.87 8.50 6.12
N LYS A 155 2.96 8.99 5.52
CA LYS A 155 3.86 9.97 6.18
C LYS A 155 3.20 11.30 6.56
N ARG A 156 2.04 11.61 5.97
CA ARG A 156 1.24 12.81 6.25
C ARG A 156 0.02 12.48 7.13
N ASP A 157 -0.08 11.25 7.64
CA ASP A 157 -1.19 10.72 8.45
C ASP A 157 -2.59 10.86 7.80
N ASP A 158 -2.64 10.94 6.46
CA ASP A 158 -3.87 11.12 5.70
C ASP A 158 -4.46 9.77 5.27
N PHE A 159 -5.04 9.07 6.26
CA PHE A 159 -5.65 7.76 6.07
C PHE A 159 -6.88 7.80 5.15
N ALA A 160 -7.67 8.89 5.20
CA ALA A 160 -8.85 9.07 4.38
C ALA A 160 -8.51 9.07 2.88
N ASN A 161 -7.48 9.83 2.49
CA ASN A 161 -7.04 9.84 1.09
C ASN A 161 -6.35 8.54 0.67
N CYS A 162 -5.75 7.78 1.59
CA CYS A 162 -5.24 6.43 1.30
C CYS A 162 -6.36 5.48 0.86
N PHE A 163 -7.46 5.42 1.61
CA PHE A 163 -8.62 4.58 1.25
C PHE A 163 -9.32 5.07 -0.02
N LYS A 164 -9.44 6.40 -0.19
CA LYS A 164 -9.98 6.99 -1.42
C LYS A 164 -9.13 6.63 -2.65
N LEU A 165 -7.81 6.67 -2.52
CA LEU A 165 -6.88 6.27 -3.58
C LEU A 165 -7.08 4.80 -3.95
N LEU A 166 -7.21 3.93 -2.95
CA LEU A 166 -7.47 2.51 -3.14
C LEU A 166 -8.77 2.26 -3.90
N ASP A 167 -9.84 2.98 -3.54
CA ASP A 167 -11.15 2.84 -4.17
C ASP A 167 -11.14 3.29 -5.64
N VAL A 168 -10.40 4.37 -5.95
CA VAL A 168 -10.29 4.88 -7.33
C VAL A 168 -9.37 4.01 -8.21
N THR A 169 -8.40 3.32 -7.61
CA THR A 169 -7.39 2.51 -8.32
C THR A 169 -7.76 1.02 -8.35
N TYR A 170 -7.53 0.30 -7.26
CA TYR A 170 -7.70 -1.16 -7.22
C TYR A 170 -9.15 -1.62 -7.22
N SER A 171 -10.06 -0.82 -6.69
CA SER A 171 -11.50 -1.12 -6.74
C SER A 171 -12.17 -0.62 -8.04
N HIS A 172 -11.39 -0.17 -9.03
CA HIS A 172 -11.95 0.34 -10.27
C HIS A 172 -12.70 -0.76 -11.05
N PRO A 173 -13.95 -0.53 -11.50
CA PRO A 173 -14.81 -1.58 -12.06
C PRO A 173 -14.22 -2.21 -13.33
N LYS A 174 -13.53 -1.42 -14.17
CA LYS A 174 -12.85 -1.95 -15.36
C LYS A 174 -11.73 -2.93 -15.02
N LEU A 175 -10.94 -2.66 -13.97
CA LEU A 175 -9.90 -3.57 -13.53
C LEU A 175 -10.51 -4.86 -12.99
N LEU A 176 -11.53 -4.75 -12.14
CA LEU A 176 -12.23 -5.90 -11.59
C LEU A 176 -12.88 -6.76 -12.67
N ALA A 177 -13.44 -6.15 -13.71
CA ALA A 177 -13.99 -6.88 -14.87
C ALA A 177 -12.90 -7.66 -15.62
N LEU A 178 -11.72 -7.06 -15.85
CA LEU A 178 -10.59 -7.73 -16.48
C LEU A 178 -10.07 -8.90 -15.63
N LYS A 179 -9.89 -8.68 -14.32
CA LYS A 179 -9.46 -9.75 -13.40
C LYS A 179 -10.49 -10.88 -13.35
N LYS A 180 -11.79 -10.57 -13.30
CA LYS A 180 -12.87 -11.56 -13.38
C LYS A 180 -12.81 -12.36 -14.68
N ALA A 181 -12.67 -11.69 -15.83
CA ALA A 181 -12.55 -12.35 -17.12
C ALA A 181 -11.33 -13.28 -17.18
N HIS A 182 -10.19 -12.84 -16.63
CA HIS A 182 -8.98 -13.65 -16.54
C HIS A 182 -9.18 -14.88 -15.64
N VAL A 183 -9.80 -14.72 -14.48
CA VAL A 183 -10.12 -15.84 -13.58
C VAL A 183 -11.10 -16.82 -14.24
N TRP A 184 -12.12 -16.33 -14.93
CA TRP A 184 -13.05 -17.17 -15.67
C TRP A 184 -12.37 -17.93 -16.81
N LEU A 185 -11.49 -17.27 -17.56
CA LEU A 185 -10.70 -17.92 -18.61
C LEU A 185 -9.77 -18.99 -18.02
N LEU A 186 -9.13 -18.69 -16.88
CA LEU A 186 -8.29 -19.66 -16.19
C LEU A 186 -9.11 -20.85 -15.69
N ALA A 187 -10.28 -20.61 -15.10
CA ALA A 187 -11.21 -21.64 -14.65
C ALA A 187 -11.67 -22.52 -15.83
N ALA A 188 -12.00 -21.92 -16.97
CA ALA A 188 -12.36 -22.64 -18.19
C ALA A 188 -11.21 -23.48 -18.76
N LYS A 189 -9.97 -22.96 -18.73
CA LYS A 189 -8.78 -23.72 -19.13
C LYS A 189 -8.52 -24.90 -18.19
N MET A 190 -8.68 -24.68 -16.88
CA MET A 190 -8.51 -25.73 -15.88
C MET A 190 -9.59 -26.80 -15.99
N SER A 191 -10.84 -26.43 -16.27
CA SER A 191 -11.93 -27.39 -16.49
C SER A 191 -11.76 -28.18 -17.78
N LEU A 192 -11.32 -27.55 -18.87
CA LEU A 192 -10.96 -28.27 -20.10
C LEU A 192 -9.81 -29.24 -19.87
N GLY A 193 -8.79 -28.81 -19.11
CA GLY A 193 -7.67 -29.66 -18.71
C GLY A 193 -8.13 -30.86 -17.88
N SER A 194 -9.00 -30.65 -16.88
CA SER A 194 -9.52 -31.74 -16.04
C SER A 194 -10.38 -32.72 -16.82
N ILE A 195 -11.20 -32.25 -17.78
CA ILE A 195 -11.95 -33.11 -18.71
C ILE A 195 -10.99 -33.94 -19.55
N GLY A 196 -9.92 -33.33 -20.08
CA GLY A 196 -8.88 -34.05 -20.84
C GLY A 196 -8.22 -35.16 -20.02
N PHE A 197 -7.77 -34.85 -18.80
CA PHE A 197 -7.19 -35.85 -17.89
C PHE A 197 -8.19 -36.95 -17.52
N ALA A 198 -9.44 -36.60 -17.25
CA ALA A 198 -10.48 -37.58 -16.97
C ALA A 198 -10.71 -38.50 -18.18
N SER A 199 -10.81 -37.95 -19.39
CA SER A 199 -10.99 -38.75 -20.62
C SER A 199 -9.82 -39.69 -20.90
N LEU A 200 -8.58 -39.28 -20.62
CA LEU A 200 -7.41 -40.15 -20.71
C LEU A 200 -7.47 -41.27 -19.68
N GLY A 201 -7.88 -40.96 -18.44
CA GLY A 201 -8.11 -41.96 -17.40
C GLY A 201 -9.15 -42.99 -17.81
N TRP A 202 -10.30 -42.53 -18.33
CA TRP A 202 -11.35 -43.42 -18.85
C TRP A 202 -10.87 -44.26 -20.05
N GLY A 203 -10.08 -43.68 -20.96
CA GLY A 203 -9.48 -44.40 -22.09
C GLY A 203 -8.52 -45.51 -21.65
N CYS A 204 -7.65 -45.23 -20.67
CA CYS A 204 -6.74 -46.24 -20.10
C CYS A 204 -7.51 -47.39 -19.44
N ILE A 205 -8.60 -47.07 -18.72
CA ILE A 205 -9.44 -48.10 -18.08
C ILE A 205 -10.14 -48.96 -19.15
N ALA A 206 -10.69 -48.34 -20.21
CA ALA A 206 -11.32 -49.06 -21.31
C ALA A 206 -10.36 -49.98 -22.08
N LEU A 207 -9.07 -49.62 -22.17
CA LEU A 207 -8.04 -50.47 -22.77
C LEU A 207 -7.63 -51.66 -21.88
N LEU A 208 -7.67 -51.48 -20.55
CA LEU A 208 -7.23 -52.49 -19.58
C LEU A 208 -8.32 -53.46 -19.18
N SER A 209 -9.61 -53.09 -19.30
CA SER A 209 -10.72 -53.96 -18.97
C SER A 209 -11.81 -53.98 -20.04
N SER A 210 -11.97 -55.12 -20.72
CA SER A 210 -13.11 -55.39 -21.61
C SER A 210 -14.43 -55.53 -20.84
N ASN A 211 -14.36 -55.81 -19.54
CA ASN A 211 -15.49 -55.82 -18.63
C ASN A 211 -15.44 -54.55 -17.79
N LEU A 212 -16.36 -53.62 -18.07
CA LEU A 212 -16.54 -52.35 -17.37
C LEU A 212 -16.97 -52.62 -15.92
N SER A 213 -16.00 -52.98 -15.08
CA SER A 213 -16.25 -53.31 -13.69
C SER A 213 -16.39 -52.03 -12.87
N ILE A 214 -17.29 -52.05 -11.89
CA ILE A 214 -17.53 -50.98 -10.90
C ILE A 214 -16.23 -50.33 -10.36
N PRO A 215 -15.11 -51.06 -10.14
CA PRO A 215 -13.82 -50.48 -9.75
C PRO A 215 -13.28 -49.41 -10.71
N GLY A 216 -13.44 -49.56 -12.02
CA GLY A 216 -12.96 -48.58 -13.00
C GLY A 216 -13.68 -47.23 -12.88
N ILE A 217 -15.00 -47.27 -12.67
CA ILE A 217 -15.81 -46.06 -12.44
C ILE A 217 -15.35 -45.33 -11.18
N LEU A 218 -15.10 -46.09 -10.10
CA LEU A 218 -14.60 -45.57 -8.83
C LEU A 218 -13.25 -44.87 -8.97
N VAL A 219 -12.30 -45.45 -9.71
CA VAL A 219 -10.98 -44.85 -9.98
C VAL A 219 -11.11 -43.55 -10.78
N GLY A 220 -12.00 -43.51 -11.79
CA GLY A 220 -12.29 -42.30 -12.56
C GLY A 220 -12.85 -41.16 -11.69
N PHE A 221 -13.80 -41.48 -10.81
CA PHE A 221 -14.31 -40.52 -9.82
C PHE A 221 -13.22 -40.03 -8.87
N CYS A 222 -12.39 -40.92 -8.33
CA CYS A 222 -11.28 -40.56 -7.44
C CYS A 222 -10.27 -39.62 -8.13
N LEU A 223 -9.88 -39.89 -9.37
CA LEU A 223 -8.96 -39.01 -10.13
C LEU A 223 -9.60 -37.64 -10.41
N SER A 224 -10.88 -37.59 -10.73
CA SER A 224 -11.61 -36.31 -10.92
C SER A 224 -11.74 -35.52 -9.61
N ALA A 225 -11.94 -36.20 -8.47
CA ALA A 225 -11.99 -35.60 -7.15
C ALA A 225 -10.61 -35.07 -6.71
N ILE A 226 -9.53 -35.83 -6.95
CA ILE A 226 -8.15 -35.41 -6.65
C ILE A 226 -7.76 -34.18 -7.47
N THR A 227 -8.03 -34.19 -8.77
CA THR A 227 -7.73 -33.03 -9.64
C THR A 227 -8.52 -31.80 -9.20
N SER A 228 -9.82 -31.94 -8.89
CA SER A 228 -10.63 -30.86 -8.34
C SER A 228 -10.08 -30.35 -7.00
N CYS A 229 -9.70 -31.24 -6.09
CA CYS A 229 -9.11 -30.89 -4.80
C CYS A 229 -7.77 -30.14 -4.97
N LEU A 230 -6.90 -30.60 -5.86
CA LEU A 230 -5.63 -29.92 -6.18
C LEU A 230 -5.86 -28.53 -6.79
N THR A 231 -6.88 -28.35 -7.64
CA THR A 231 -7.22 -27.02 -8.15
C THR A 231 -7.71 -26.09 -7.04
N ILE A 232 -8.53 -26.59 -6.11
CA ILE A 232 -9.02 -25.81 -4.96
C ILE A 232 -7.85 -25.46 -4.03
N ILE A 233 -6.96 -26.42 -3.74
CA ILE A 233 -5.76 -26.21 -2.92
C ILE A 233 -4.84 -25.19 -3.60
N GLY A 234 -4.60 -25.30 -4.91
CA GLY A 234 -3.78 -24.35 -5.67
C GLY A 234 -4.39 -22.94 -5.71
N LEU A 235 -5.72 -22.83 -5.78
CA LEU A 235 -6.42 -21.56 -5.66
C LEU A 235 -6.27 -21.01 -4.23
N LYS A 236 -6.44 -21.87 -3.22
CA LYS A 236 -6.33 -21.53 -1.81
C LYS A 236 -4.93 -21.04 -1.45
N THR A 237 -3.86 -21.71 -1.88
CA THR A 237 -2.47 -21.28 -1.62
C THR A 237 -2.10 -19.98 -2.34
N ARG A 238 -2.67 -19.71 -3.53
CA ARG A 238 -2.48 -18.43 -4.23
C ARG A 238 -3.34 -17.29 -3.69
N CYS A 239 -4.43 -17.59 -2.99
CA CYS A 239 -5.36 -16.61 -2.42
C CYS A 239 -5.12 -16.32 -0.93
N LEU A 240 -4.56 -17.28 -0.19
CA LEU A 240 -4.17 -17.13 1.21
C LEU A 240 -2.73 -16.65 1.29
N HIS A 241 -2.52 -15.38 0.97
CA HIS A 241 -1.51 -14.69 1.75
C HIS A 241 -2.22 -14.29 3.03
N ASP A 242 -1.95 -15.01 4.12
CA ASP A 242 -2.36 -14.53 5.42
C ASP A 242 -1.64 -13.19 5.63
N LEU A 243 -2.45 -12.15 5.70
CA LEU A 243 -2.02 -10.81 6.05
C LEU A 243 -1.96 -10.81 7.57
N ASP A 244 -0.79 -10.49 8.14
CA ASP A 244 -0.56 -10.63 9.58
C ASP A 244 -1.62 -9.87 10.40
N ARG A 245 -1.90 -8.62 10.00
CA ARG A 245 -2.76 -7.73 10.80
C ARG A 245 -4.20 -7.71 10.37
N VAL A 246 -4.47 -7.90 9.09
CA VAL A 246 -5.82 -7.76 8.53
C VAL A 246 -6.27 -9.09 7.91
N SER A 247 -7.21 -9.80 8.54
CA SER A 247 -7.73 -11.05 7.97
C SER A 247 -9.04 -10.84 7.20
N TRP A 248 -9.31 -11.73 6.24
CA TRP A 248 -10.62 -11.82 5.61
C TRP A 248 -11.63 -12.43 6.57
N ARG A 249 -12.86 -11.91 6.60
CA ARG A 249 -13.95 -12.57 7.33
C ARG A 249 -14.18 -13.99 6.79
N PRO A 250 -14.51 -14.97 7.66
CA PRO A 250 -14.56 -16.38 7.30
C PRO A 250 -15.53 -16.68 6.15
N TYR A 251 -16.66 -15.97 6.08
CA TYR A 251 -17.69 -16.12 5.05
C TYR A 251 -17.36 -15.47 3.69
N VAL A 252 -16.20 -14.82 3.52
CA VAL A 252 -15.83 -14.17 2.26
C VAL A 252 -15.34 -15.20 1.25
N LEU A 253 -16.03 -15.28 0.11
CA LEU A 253 -15.71 -16.16 -1.02
C LEU A 253 -14.26 -15.98 -1.51
N LEU A 254 -13.57 -17.09 -1.82
CA LEU A 254 -12.18 -17.08 -2.30
C LEU A 254 -11.98 -16.22 -3.57
N GLY A 255 -12.94 -16.25 -4.50
CA GLY A 255 -12.88 -15.41 -5.70
C GLY A 255 -12.87 -13.92 -5.38
N TYR A 256 -13.62 -13.50 -4.35
CA TYR A 256 -13.57 -12.11 -3.88
C TYR A 256 -12.18 -11.80 -3.29
N ARG A 257 -11.64 -12.68 -2.44
CA ARG A 257 -10.30 -12.51 -1.85
C ARG A 257 -9.22 -12.37 -2.93
N TYR A 258 -9.30 -13.17 -3.99
CA TYR A 258 -8.39 -13.09 -5.13
C TYR A 258 -8.48 -11.73 -5.85
N LEU A 259 -9.68 -11.29 -6.19
CA LEU A 259 -9.90 -10.03 -6.91
C LEU A 259 -9.35 -8.82 -6.16
N TYR A 260 -9.48 -8.83 -4.83
CA TYR A 260 -9.08 -7.75 -3.94
C TYR A 260 -7.73 -7.96 -3.24
N ARG A 261 -6.92 -8.96 -3.64
CA ARG A 261 -5.65 -9.32 -2.99
C ARG A 261 -4.67 -8.15 -2.88
N GLU A 262 -4.48 -7.40 -3.97
CA GLU A 262 -3.58 -6.23 -3.99
C GLU A 262 -4.10 -5.11 -3.09
N ALA A 263 -5.42 -4.89 -3.09
CA ALA A 263 -6.05 -3.89 -2.25
C ALA A 263 -5.88 -4.24 -0.77
N SER A 264 -6.09 -5.51 -0.40
CA SER A 264 -5.92 -5.98 0.97
C SER A 264 -4.47 -5.89 1.45
N ALA A 265 -3.48 -6.08 0.57
CA ALA A 265 -2.06 -5.90 0.92
C ALA A 265 -1.72 -4.45 1.28
N ILE A 266 -2.27 -3.48 0.53
CA ILE A 266 -2.10 -2.05 0.84
C ILE A 266 -2.85 -1.68 2.11
N ILE A 267 -4.06 -2.20 2.31
CA ILE A 267 -4.80 -2.00 3.57
C ILE A 267 -4.00 -2.50 4.76
N ASN A 268 -3.39 -3.69 4.67
CA ASN A 268 -2.52 -4.20 5.73
C ASN A 268 -1.33 -3.28 5.98
N GLN A 269 -0.73 -2.70 4.93
CA GLN A 269 0.32 -1.68 5.09
C GLN A 269 -0.18 -0.43 5.82
N ILE A 270 -1.39 0.04 5.51
CA ILE A 270 -2.01 1.21 6.17
C ILE A 270 -2.23 0.92 7.66
N VAL A 271 -2.81 -0.24 7.98
CA VAL A 271 -3.09 -0.64 9.37
C VAL A 271 -1.78 -0.80 10.14
N ASN A 272 -0.79 -1.50 9.58
CA ASN A 272 0.52 -1.64 10.23
C ASN A 272 1.17 -0.28 10.51
N TYR A 273 1.15 0.63 9.53
CA TYR A 273 1.72 1.97 9.72
C TYR A 273 1.00 2.74 10.83
N TYR A 274 -0.34 2.70 10.84
CA TYR A 274 -1.14 3.34 11.88
C TYR A 274 -0.76 2.84 13.27
N GLU A 275 -0.57 1.53 13.44
CA GLU A 275 -0.22 0.95 14.73
C GLU A 275 1.20 1.27 15.18
N GLU A 276 2.16 1.17 14.26
CA GLU A 276 3.55 1.52 14.55
C GLU A 276 3.68 2.98 15.02
N HIS A 277 2.86 3.89 14.49
CA HIS A 277 2.95 5.32 14.83
C HIS A 277 2.03 5.73 15.99
N ASN A 278 0.86 5.12 16.15
CA ASN A 278 -0.13 5.50 17.16
C ASN A 278 -0.25 4.51 18.33
N ASP A 279 -0.19 3.20 18.09
CA ASP A 279 -0.39 2.18 19.14
C ASP A 279 0.86 1.97 20.02
N LEU A 280 2.07 2.22 19.51
CA LEU A 280 3.31 2.15 20.29
C LEU A 280 3.50 3.35 21.24
N ASN A 281 2.65 4.38 21.16
CA ASN A 281 2.67 5.48 22.10
C ASN A 281 1.95 5.05 23.37
N THR A 282 2.72 4.65 24.39
CA THR A 282 2.24 4.11 25.69
C THR A 282 1.14 4.95 26.36
N LYS A 283 1.05 6.25 26.04
CA LYS A 283 -0.02 7.15 26.50
C LYS A 283 -1.42 6.76 25.99
N ILE A 284 -1.53 6.23 24.76
CA ILE A 284 -2.80 5.86 24.13
C ILE A 284 -3.26 4.47 24.57
N TYR A 285 -2.35 3.63 25.06
CA TYR A 285 -2.65 2.26 25.49
C TYR A 285 -3.73 2.21 26.59
N HIS A 286 -3.69 3.14 27.54
CA HIS A 286 -4.66 3.22 28.64
C HIS A 286 -6.07 3.60 28.17
N LEU A 287 -6.19 4.44 27.13
CA LEU A 287 -7.48 4.81 26.54
C LEU A 287 -8.15 3.64 25.80
N ARG A 288 -7.36 2.68 25.32
CA ARG A 288 -7.88 1.47 24.66
C ARG A 288 -8.57 0.52 25.63
N GLN A 289 -8.13 0.53 26.90
CA GLN A 289 -8.56 -0.42 27.93
C GLN A 289 -10.01 -0.20 28.37
N GLU A 290 -10.51 1.04 28.33
CA GLU A 290 -11.90 1.35 28.66
C GLU A 290 -12.92 0.74 27.68
N TYR A 291 -12.51 0.40 26.44
CA TYR A 291 -13.39 -0.23 25.45
C TYR A 291 -13.45 -1.76 25.53
N GLN A 292 -12.48 -2.40 26.21
CA GLN A 292 -12.38 -3.87 26.28
C GLN A 292 -13.10 -4.48 27.50
N THR A 293 -13.65 -3.67 28.41
CA THR A 293 -14.29 -4.13 29.67
C THR A 293 -15.71 -4.68 29.51
N SER A 294 -16.05 -5.29 28.36
CA SER A 294 -17.25 -6.13 28.25
C SER A 294 -16.85 -7.60 28.01
N PRO A 295 -16.78 -8.43 29.07
CA PRO A 295 -16.31 -9.82 28.97
C PRO A 295 -17.22 -10.76 28.19
N ASN A 296 -18.38 -10.29 27.69
CA ASN A 296 -19.37 -11.12 26.99
C ASN A 296 -19.33 -11.06 25.45
N LYS A 297 -18.31 -10.47 24.83
CA LYS A 297 -18.21 -10.35 23.36
C LYS A 297 -16.98 -11.05 22.76
N MET A 298 -16.66 -12.23 23.26
CA MET A 298 -15.63 -13.11 22.68
C MET A 298 -16.02 -13.74 21.32
N ASN A 299 -17.21 -13.46 20.79
CA ASN A 299 -17.64 -13.89 19.47
C ASN A 299 -17.70 -12.70 18.51
N GLY A 300 -16.52 -12.31 18.00
CA GLY A 300 -16.15 -11.58 16.76
C GLY A 300 -17.14 -10.74 15.92
N GLU A 301 -18.34 -10.38 16.37
CA GLU A 301 -19.40 -9.86 15.49
C GLU A 301 -19.99 -8.51 15.87
N LEU A 302 -19.60 -7.89 16.99
CA LEU A 302 -20.15 -6.57 17.33
C LEU A 302 -19.10 -5.64 17.95
N GLU A 303 -18.13 -5.21 17.14
CA GLU A 303 -17.57 -3.86 17.30
C GLU A 303 -18.74 -2.89 17.08
N ILE A 304 -19.34 -2.44 18.19
CA ILE A 304 -20.25 -1.30 18.14
C ILE A 304 -19.37 -0.13 17.73
N LEU A 305 -19.45 0.24 16.45
CA LEU A 305 -18.96 1.52 15.96
C LEU A 305 -19.66 2.58 16.80
N GLN A 306 -18.98 3.14 17.79
CA GLN A 306 -19.46 4.36 18.40
C GLN A 306 -19.57 5.41 17.30
N PRO A 307 -20.69 6.17 17.23
CA PRO A 307 -20.82 7.25 16.26
C PRO A 307 -19.61 8.19 16.39
N ILE A 308 -18.99 8.53 15.26
CA ILE A 308 -17.83 9.44 15.21
C ILE A 308 -18.16 10.79 15.88
N ASP A 309 -19.44 11.18 15.85
CA ASP A 309 -19.95 12.43 16.40
C ASP A 309 -19.85 12.52 17.94
N ASP A 310 -19.86 11.38 18.65
CA ASP A 310 -19.80 11.35 20.11
C ASP A 310 -18.35 11.49 20.63
N LEU A 311 -17.35 11.25 19.78
CA LEU A 311 -15.93 11.28 20.16
C LEU A 311 -15.37 12.70 20.29
N GLN A 312 -16.00 13.71 19.68
CA GLN A 312 -15.47 15.08 19.64
C GLN A 312 -15.64 15.86 20.96
N ASN A 313 -16.49 15.38 21.89
CA ASN A 313 -16.86 16.08 23.12
C ASN A 313 -16.18 15.54 24.40
N THR A 314 -15.18 14.68 24.26
CA THR A 314 -14.69 13.81 25.35
C THR A 314 -13.60 14.43 26.25
N GLY A 315 -13.24 15.71 26.06
CA GLY A 315 -12.26 16.39 26.93
C GLY A 315 -10.81 15.88 26.81
N TYR A 316 -10.53 14.95 25.89
CA TYR A 316 -9.17 14.48 25.59
C TYR A 316 -8.33 15.53 24.83
N SER A 317 -7.01 15.32 24.81
CA SER A 317 -6.12 16.15 24.01
C SER A 317 -6.40 16.02 22.51
N HIS A 318 -6.06 17.05 21.74
CA HIS A 318 -6.27 17.06 20.28
C HIS A 318 -5.65 15.83 19.59
N ALA A 319 -4.48 15.38 20.03
CA ALA A 319 -3.80 14.22 19.45
C ALA A 319 -4.52 12.90 19.74
N GLU A 320 -5.10 12.74 20.93
CA GLU A 320 -5.86 11.55 21.31
C GLU A 320 -7.18 11.47 20.53
N ASN A 321 -7.87 12.60 20.35
CA ASN A 321 -9.09 12.68 19.55
C ASN A 321 -8.81 12.33 18.07
N GLU A 322 -7.68 12.77 17.52
CA GLU A 322 -7.28 12.45 16.15
C GLU A 322 -6.96 10.96 15.97
N ALA A 323 -6.24 10.35 16.92
CA ALA A 323 -5.98 8.91 16.91
C ALA A 323 -7.28 8.09 17.00
N LEU A 324 -8.20 8.46 17.89
CA LEU A 324 -9.51 7.81 18.01
C LEU A 324 -10.32 7.92 16.72
N LEU A 325 -10.39 9.10 16.11
CA LEU A 325 -11.09 9.33 14.85
C LEU A 325 -10.49 8.52 13.71
N ASN A 326 -9.15 8.48 13.60
CA ASN A 326 -8.44 7.67 12.62
C ASN A 326 -8.68 6.16 12.83
N SER A 327 -8.70 5.69 14.10
CA SER A 327 -9.00 4.30 14.41
C SER A 327 -10.43 3.91 13.99
N ALA A 328 -11.41 4.78 14.26
CA ALA A 328 -12.81 4.58 13.89
C ALA A 328 -12.98 4.56 12.36
N LEU A 329 -12.30 5.49 11.67
CA LEU A 329 -12.25 5.51 10.21
C LEU A 329 -11.70 4.20 9.65
N ILE A 330 -10.53 3.75 10.11
CA ILE A 330 -9.92 2.50 9.64
C ILE A 330 -10.85 1.31 9.88
N ARG A 331 -11.43 1.17 11.08
CA ARG A 331 -12.39 0.10 11.39
C ARG A 331 -13.61 0.11 10.46
N SER A 332 -14.19 1.29 10.23
CA SER A 332 -15.35 1.44 9.33
C SER A 332 -15.01 1.03 7.89
N GLU A 333 -13.81 1.41 7.41
CA GLU A 333 -13.31 1.07 6.08
C GLU A 333 -12.96 -0.43 5.96
N LEU A 334 -12.45 -1.06 7.02
CA LEU A 334 -12.22 -2.51 7.07
C LEU A 334 -13.54 -3.29 7.04
N ALA A 335 -14.53 -2.86 7.83
CA ALA A 335 -15.85 -3.48 7.89
C ALA A 335 -16.55 -3.43 6.51
N LYS A 336 -16.52 -2.26 5.85
CA LYS A 336 -17.03 -2.07 4.47
C LYS A 336 -16.43 -3.06 3.47
N ARG A 337 -15.17 -3.47 3.67
CA ARG A 337 -14.43 -4.38 2.78
C ARG A 337 -14.46 -5.84 3.22
N LYS A 338 -15.23 -6.19 4.27
CA LYS A 338 -15.32 -7.55 4.84
C LYS A 338 -13.97 -8.05 5.37
N LEU A 339 -13.15 -7.14 5.86
CA LEU A 339 -11.90 -7.42 6.53
C LEU A 339 -12.12 -7.34 8.05
N MET A 340 -11.21 -7.96 8.81
CA MET A 340 -11.15 -7.92 10.26
C MET A 340 -9.79 -7.39 10.66
N TRP A 341 -9.79 -6.48 11.62
CA TRP A 341 -8.58 -6.06 12.31
C TRP A 341 -8.26 -7.13 13.36
N ASN A 342 -7.19 -7.90 13.17
CA ASN A 342 -6.78 -8.91 14.14
C ASN A 342 -6.09 -8.24 15.32
N SER A 343 -6.12 -8.82 16.53
CA SER A 343 -5.23 -8.44 17.64
C SER A 343 -3.81 -8.98 17.46
N LEU A 344 -2.82 -8.35 18.13
CA LEU A 344 -1.39 -8.66 17.94
C LEU A 344 -1.16 -10.07 18.47
N LYS A 345 -0.21 -10.83 17.92
CA LYS A 345 0.07 -12.18 18.44
C LYS A 345 0.53 -12.10 19.90
N GLU A 346 1.28 -11.07 20.21
CA GLU A 346 1.78 -10.69 21.53
C GLU A 346 0.63 -10.30 22.46
N GLU A 347 -0.31 -9.47 21.98
CA GLU A 347 -1.51 -9.07 22.73
C GLU A 347 -2.42 -10.27 23.00
N LYS A 348 -2.60 -11.17 22.04
CA LYS A 348 -3.33 -12.43 22.23
C LYS A 348 -2.68 -13.30 23.30
N LYS A 349 -1.35 -13.48 23.23
CA LYS A 349 -0.58 -14.21 24.24
C LYS A 349 -0.71 -13.57 25.62
N PHE A 350 -0.68 -12.24 25.69
CA PHE A 350 -0.87 -11.52 26.95
C PHE A 350 -2.29 -11.70 27.52
N LEU A 351 -3.32 -11.60 26.68
CA LEU A 351 -4.70 -11.85 27.09
C LEU A 351 -4.90 -13.31 27.53
N GLU A 352 -4.30 -14.26 26.82
CA GLU A 352 -4.33 -15.68 27.17
C GLU A 352 -3.60 -15.94 28.49
N PHE A 353 -2.43 -15.32 28.70
CA PHE A 353 -1.72 -15.33 29.98
C PHE A 353 -2.61 -14.83 31.10
N TRP A 354 -3.29 -13.70 30.89
CA TRP A 354 -4.16 -13.12 31.90
C TRP A 354 -5.39 -13.98 32.20
N MET A 355 -6.07 -14.49 31.15
CA MET A 355 -7.25 -15.34 31.28
C MET A 355 -6.92 -16.68 31.96
N ASN A 356 -5.75 -17.24 31.66
CA ASN A 356 -5.28 -18.48 32.25
C ASN A 356 -4.53 -18.25 33.58
N HIS A 357 -4.48 -17.03 34.10
CA HIS A 357 -3.73 -16.68 35.33
C HIS A 357 -2.25 -17.13 35.29
N GLY A 358 -1.66 -17.16 34.09
CA GLY A 358 -0.30 -17.65 33.86
C GLY A 358 -0.17 -19.17 33.73
N GLU A 359 -1.26 -19.94 33.83
CA GLU A 359 -1.24 -21.37 33.54
C GLU A 359 -0.84 -21.61 32.07
N ASN A 360 0.11 -22.51 31.84
CA ASN A 360 0.76 -22.82 30.55
C ASN A 360 1.75 -21.77 30.03
N PHE A 361 2.13 -20.78 30.85
CA PHE A 361 3.23 -19.87 30.53
C PHE A 361 4.42 -20.17 31.44
N GLU A 362 5.58 -20.39 30.83
CA GLU A 362 6.83 -20.51 31.56
C GLU A 362 7.32 -19.11 31.91
N TRP A 363 7.55 -18.86 33.20
CA TRP A 363 8.16 -17.62 33.63
C TRP A 363 9.65 -17.66 33.27
N VAL A 364 10.03 -16.86 32.28
CA VAL A 364 11.42 -16.66 31.91
C VAL A 364 11.94 -15.49 32.74
N GLU A 365 12.99 -15.74 33.54
CA GLU A 365 13.65 -14.70 34.33
C GLU A 365 14.14 -13.57 33.41
N PRO A 366 14.03 -12.28 33.84
CA PRO A 366 14.39 -11.11 33.01
C PRO A 366 15.84 -11.10 32.49
N ASP A 367 16.72 -11.87 33.11
CA ASP A 367 18.16 -11.88 32.84
C ASP A 367 18.58 -13.02 31.88
N GLN A 368 17.65 -13.88 31.45
CA GLN A 368 17.97 -14.95 30.50
C GLN A 368 18.10 -14.37 29.08
N ASP A 369 19.32 -14.40 28.56
CA ASP A 369 19.60 -14.05 27.16
C ASP A 369 18.81 -14.99 26.23
N PRO A 370 18.06 -14.48 25.23
CA PRO A 370 17.40 -15.31 24.22
C PRO A 370 18.35 -16.32 23.55
N GLY A 371 19.65 -16.03 23.48
CA GLY A 371 20.67 -16.99 23.02
C GLY A 371 20.80 -18.23 23.91
N GLU A 372 20.80 -18.07 25.23
CA GLU A 372 20.88 -19.19 26.19
C GLU A 372 19.62 -20.06 26.16
N ILE A 373 18.45 -19.46 25.96
CA ILE A 373 17.18 -20.18 25.84
C ILE A 373 17.19 -21.09 24.61
N ILE A 374 17.64 -20.57 23.46
CA ILE A 374 17.74 -21.36 22.22
C ILE A 374 18.75 -22.49 22.39
N GLN A 375 19.87 -22.23 23.09
CA GLN A 375 20.88 -23.23 23.38
C GLN A 375 20.32 -24.36 24.27
N ARG A 376 19.61 -24.02 25.36
CA ARG A 376 18.95 -25.00 26.23
C ARG A 376 17.87 -25.81 25.49
N MET A 377 17.11 -25.19 24.58
CA MET A 377 16.14 -25.91 23.73
C MET A 377 16.83 -26.89 22.77
N HIS A 378 18.00 -26.52 22.24
CA HIS A 378 18.80 -27.41 21.40
C HIS A 378 19.38 -28.57 22.21
N ASP A 379 19.84 -28.31 23.43
CA ASP A 379 20.43 -29.32 24.32
C ASP A 379 19.38 -30.31 24.84
N THR A 380 18.18 -29.84 25.17
CA THR A 380 17.04 -30.70 25.57
C THR A 380 16.51 -31.56 24.42
N ASN A 381 16.43 -31.04 23.19
CA ASN A 381 16.05 -31.85 22.03
C ASN A 381 17.12 -32.86 21.63
N ASN A 382 18.40 -32.62 21.97
CA ASN A 382 19.50 -33.54 21.70
C ASN A 382 19.69 -34.59 22.80
N GLY A 383 18.83 -34.65 23.82
CA GLY A 383 18.84 -35.70 24.84
C GLY A 383 20.08 -35.70 25.74
N ASN A 384 20.83 -34.60 25.78
CA ASN A 384 21.93 -34.46 26.73
C ASN A 384 21.37 -33.93 28.05
N HIS A 385 20.74 -34.83 28.82
CA HIS A 385 20.55 -34.61 30.24
C HIS A 385 21.92 -34.74 30.93
N VAL A 386 22.41 -33.63 31.49
CA VAL A 386 23.39 -33.65 32.59
C VAL A 386 22.63 -33.83 33.89
#